data_AF-A0A1Q9G926-F1
#
_entry.id   AF-A0A1Q9G926-F1
#
_cell.length_a   1.000
_cell.length_b   1.000
_cell.length_c   1.000
_cell.angle_alpha   90.00
_cell.angle_beta   90.00
_cell.angle_gamma   90.00
#
_symmetry.space_group_name_H-M   'P 1'
#
loop_
_entity.id
_entity.type
_entity.pdbx_description
1 polymer ?
#
loop_
_entity_poly.entity_id
_entity_poly.type
_entity_poly.pdbx_seq_one_letter_code
_entity_poly.pdbx_strand_id
1 'polypeptide(L)'
;MQQELLVTFAIVWLGLSVGSYMLFQRGSDVERKRRLWPVYTIFSNVVIGAVIVYAQPPMQMMLGLLAFMVPLTWLTIRATKFCTACGRATRVPFFMKPAEKCSHCQKPLSD
;
A
#
# COMPACT_ATOMS: atom_id res chain seq x y z
N MET A 1 24.11 -3.67 -14.85
CA MET A 1 22.73 -4.21 -14.77
C MET A 1 22.17 -4.22 -13.35
N GLN A 2 22.81 -4.86 -12.36
CA GLN A 2 22.26 -4.89 -10.98
C GLN A 2 22.14 -3.51 -10.31
N GLN A 3 23.11 -2.60 -10.49
CA GLN A 3 23.03 -1.24 -9.95
C GLN A 3 21.87 -0.44 -10.57
N GLU A 4 21.71 -0.47 -11.90
CA GLU A 4 20.59 0.18 -12.60
C GLU A 4 19.22 -0.32 -12.10
N LEU A 5 19.10 -1.63 -11.84
CA LEU A 5 17.88 -2.22 -11.30
C LEU A 5 17.59 -1.75 -9.87
N LEU A 6 18.61 -1.73 -9.01
CA LEU A 6 18.50 -1.25 -7.64
C LEU A 6 18.15 0.24 -7.59
N VAL A 7 18.75 1.06 -8.47
CA VAL A 7 18.44 2.49 -8.58
C VAL A 7 17.02 2.70 -9.06
N THR A 8 16.58 1.99 -10.10
CA THR A 8 15.20 2.05 -10.61
C THR A 8 14.21 1.65 -9.51
N PHE A 9 14.48 0.55 -8.82
CA PHE A 9 13.65 0.09 -7.71
C PHE A 9 13.62 1.11 -6.57
N ALA A 10 14.75 1.71 -6.20
CA ALA A 10 14.83 2.74 -5.17
C ALA A 10 14.03 4.01 -5.54
N ILE A 11 14.12 4.46 -6.80
CA ILE A 11 13.36 5.61 -7.30
C ILE A 11 11.86 5.33 -7.26
N VAL A 12 11.43 4.17 -7.78
CA VAL A 12 10.02 3.76 -7.76
C VAL A 12 9.52 3.63 -6.32
N TRP A 13 10.29 2.98 -5.46
CA TRP A 13 9.94 2.78 -4.05
C TRP A 13 9.85 4.10 -3.29
N LEU A 14 10.78 5.03 -3.52
CA LEU A 14 10.73 6.38 -2.95
C LEU A 14 9.52 7.15 -3.45
N GLY A 15 9.24 7.13 -4.76
CA GLY A 15 8.06 7.77 -5.34
C GLY A 15 6.76 7.26 -4.74
N LEU A 16 6.62 5.93 -4.61
CA LEU A 16 5.46 5.31 -4.00
C LEU A 16 5.36 5.57 -2.50
N SER A 17 6.48 5.66 -1.79
CA SER A 17 6.48 5.93 -0.35
C SER A 17 6.12 7.39 -0.05
N VAL A 18 6.70 8.33 -0.79
CA VAL A 18 6.43 9.77 -0.65
C VAL A 18 5.01 10.09 -1.11
N GLY A 19 4.56 9.53 -2.23
CA GLY A 19 3.18 9.68 -2.71
C GLY A 19 2.15 9.17 -1.70
N SER A 20 2.42 8.01 -1.08
CA SER A 20 1.57 7.45 -0.03
C SER A 20 1.53 8.37 1.19
N TYR A 21 2.68 8.87 1.64
CA TYR A 21 2.76 9.79 2.76
C TYR A 21 1.96 11.08 2.50
N MET A 22 2.18 11.72 1.34
CA MET A 22 1.51 12.98 1.01
C MET A 22 -0.01 12.82 0.86
N LEU A 23 -0.48 11.75 0.22
CA LEU A 23 -1.91 11.55 -0.03
C LEU A 23 -2.67 11.06 1.21
N PHE A 24 -2.03 10.23 2.05
CA PHE A 24 -2.74 9.54 3.13
C PHE A 24 -2.41 10.05 4.52
N GLN A 25 -1.27 10.72 4.75
CA GLN A 25 -0.97 11.36 6.03
C GLN A 25 -1.34 12.84 6.10
N ARG A 26 -1.44 13.53 4.95
CA ARG A 26 -1.82 14.95 4.89
C ARG A 26 -3.34 15.10 4.69
N GLY A 27 -3.95 16.07 5.36
CA GLY A 27 -5.39 16.39 5.24
C GLY A 27 -6.32 15.51 6.09
N SER A 28 -7.51 16.02 6.39
CA SER A 28 -8.55 15.37 7.20
C SER A 28 -9.66 14.71 6.37
N ASP A 29 -9.61 14.81 5.03
CA ASP A 29 -10.63 14.27 4.14
C ASP A 29 -10.58 12.74 4.05
N VAL A 30 -11.29 12.10 4.98
CA VAL A 30 -11.28 10.64 5.17
C VAL A 30 -11.96 9.92 4.00
N GLU A 31 -13.04 10.48 3.48
CA GLU A 31 -13.85 9.88 2.43
C GLU A 31 -13.09 9.83 1.09
N ARG A 32 -12.39 10.92 0.76
CA ARG A 32 -11.50 10.99 -0.41
C ARG A 32 -10.35 9.98 -0.27
N LYS A 33 -9.74 9.85 0.91
CA LYS A 33 -8.68 8.87 1.18
C LYS A 33 -9.18 7.43 1.08
N ARG A 34 -10.35 7.13 1.61
CA ARG A 34 -10.98 5.79 1.55
C ARG A 34 -11.23 5.37 0.10
N ARG A 35 -11.61 6.31 -0.78
CA ARG A 35 -11.80 6.07 -2.21
C ARG A 35 -10.47 5.96 -2.99
N LEU A 36 -9.49 6.81 -2.66
CA LEU A 36 -8.18 6.82 -3.34
C LEU A 36 -7.27 5.66 -2.93
N TRP A 37 -7.39 5.14 -1.71
CA TRP A 37 -6.53 4.07 -1.20
C TRP A 37 -6.52 2.80 -2.04
N PRO A 38 -7.68 2.20 -2.42
CA PRO A 38 -7.67 1.01 -3.26
C PRO A 38 -7.05 1.31 -4.64
N VAL A 39 -7.38 2.46 -5.23
CA VAL A 39 -6.83 2.88 -6.53
C VAL A 39 -5.31 3.04 -6.46
N TYR A 40 -4.82 3.73 -5.43
CA TYR A 40 -3.39 3.94 -5.20
C TYR A 40 -2.65 2.63 -4.94
N THR A 41 -3.24 1.73 -4.15
CA THR A 41 -2.62 0.43 -3.84
C THR A 41 -2.53 -0.44 -5.09
N ILE A 42 -3.61 -0.50 -5.90
CA ILE A 42 -3.60 -1.21 -7.18
C ILE A 42 -2.57 -0.61 -8.12
N PHE A 43 -2.54 0.73 -8.27
CA PHE A 43 -1.55 1.42 -9.10
C PHE A 43 -0.12 1.11 -8.65
N SER A 44 0.17 1.22 -7.35
CA SER A 44 1.49 0.91 -6.78
C SER A 44 1.90 -0.53 -7.09
N ASN A 45 0.96 -1.46 -6.96
CA ASN A 45 1.20 -2.87 -7.20
C ASN A 45 1.41 -3.18 -8.69
N VAL A 46 0.71 -2.49 -9.61
CA VAL A 46 0.97 -2.56 -11.06
C VAL A 46 2.36 -2.05 -11.39
N VAL A 47 2.77 -0.92 -10.81
CA VAL A 47 4.12 -0.36 -11.01
C VAL A 47 5.20 -1.33 -10.52
N ILE A 48 5.03 -1.93 -9.34
CA ILE A 48 5.95 -2.95 -8.83
C ILE A 48 5.96 -4.19 -9.74
N GLY A 49 4.79 -4.63 -10.23
CA GLY A 49 4.67 -5.74 -11.16
C GLY A 49 5.42 -5.49 -12.47
N ALA A 50 5.33 -4.27 -13.02
CA ALA A 50 6.08 -3.87 -14.20
C ALA A 50 7.60 -3.90 -13.96
N VAL A 51 8.07 -3.48 -12.78
CA VAL A 51 9.49 -3.59 -12.40
C VAL A 51 9.93 -5.06 -12.32
N ILE A 52 9.10 -5.95 -11.77
CA ILE A 52 9.39 -7.40 -11.72
C ILE A 52 9.52 -7.98 -13.13
N VAL A 53 8.62 -7.61 -14.04
CA VAL A 53 8.70 -8.06 -15.45
C VAL A 53 9.95 -7.52 -16.12
N TYR A 54 10.28 -6.23 -15.91
CA TYR A 54 11.49 -5.61 -16.46
C TYR A 54 12.78 -6.25 -15.92
N ALA A 55 12.79 -6.67 -14.65
CA ALA A 55 13.93 -7.35 -14.04
C ALA A 55 14.23 -8.74 -14.64
N GLN A 56 13.29 -9.31 -15.41
CA GLN A 56 13.39 -10.63 -16.05
C GLN A 56 13.91 -11.76 -15.12
N PRO A 57 13.29 -11.99 -13.95
CA PRO A 57 13.64 -13.12 -13.09
C PRO A 57 13.24 -14.46 -13.74
N PRO A 58 13.69 -15.61 -13.19
CA PRO A 58 13.24 -16.92 -13.66
C PRO A 58 11.72 -17.01 -13.75
N MET A 59 11.20 -17.57 -14.85
CA MET A 59 9.77 -17.52 -15.19
C MET A 59 8.85 -18.03 -14.07
N GLN A 60 9.24 -19.11 -13.36
CA GLN A 60 8.50 -19.62 -12.22
C GLN A 60 8.43 -18.62 -11.05
N MET A 61 9.53 -17.92 -10.77
CA MET A 61 9.58 -16.90 -9.73
C MET A 61 8.77 -15.65 -10.11
N MET A 62 8.83 -15.24 -11.38
CA MET A 62 8.02 -14.12 -11.90
C MET A 62 6.53 -14.39 -11.70
N LEU A 63 6.05 -15.55 -12.16
CA LEU A 63 4.65 -15.95 -12.04
C LEU A 63 4.24 -16.09 -10.57
N GLY A 64 5.09 -16.68 -9.73
CA GLY A 64 4.86 -16.79 -8.29
C GLY A 64 4.70 -15.44 -7.60
N LEU A 65 5.59 -14.48 -7.89
CA LEU A 65 5.53 -13.13 -7.34
C LEU A 65 4.28 -12.38 -7.82
N LEU A 66 3.99 -12.40 -9.12
CA LEU A 66 2.82 -11.73 -9.68
C LEU A 66 1.50 -12.32 -9.13
N ALA A 67 1.42 -13.65 -9.01
CA ALA A 67 0.27 -14.32 -8.41
C ALA A 67 0.11 -13.95 -6.93
N PHE A 68 1.22 -13.89 -6.18
CA PHE A 68 1.22 -13.52 -4.76
C PHE A 68 0.86 -12.04 -4.50
N MET A 69 1.16 -11.15 -5.45
CA MET A 69 0.84 -9.74 -5.36
C MET A 69 -0.68 -9.47 -5.32
N VAL A 70 -1.51 -10.35 -5.87
CA VAL A 70 -2.98 -10.22 -5.87
C VAL A 70 -3.57 -10.34 -4.46
N PRO A 71 -3.40 -11.45 -3.71
CA PRO A 71 -3.89 -11.56 -2.34
C PRO A 71 -3.22 -10.55 -1.42
N LEU A 72 -1.93 -10.23 -1.63
CA LEU A 72 -1.23 -9.22 -0.84
C LEU A 72 -1.88 -7.82 -0.99
N THR A 73 -2.26 -7.44 -2.20
CA THR A 73 -2.97 -6.16 -2.45
C THR A 73 -4.32 -6.14 -1.77
N TRP A 74 -5.08 -7.22 -1.93
CA TRP A 74 -6.40 -7.34 -1.31
C TRP A 74 -6.32 -7.25 0.23
N LEU A 75 -5.35 -7.95 0.82
CA LEU A 75 -5.07 -7.88 2.25
C LEU A 75 -4.63 -6.48 2.68
N THR A 76 -3.79 -5.80 1.89
CA THR A 76 -3.30 -4.44 2.19
C THR A 76 -4.44 -3.41 2.17
N ILE A 77 -5.36 -3.54 1.21
CA ILE A 77 -6.56 -2.72 1.13
C ILE A 77 -7.45 -2.96 2.35
N ARG A 78 -7.69 -4.22 2.70
CA ARG A 78 -8.56 -4.59 3.84
C ARG A 78 -7.96 -4.24 5.21
N ALA A 79 -6.64 -4.35 5.35
CA ALA A 79 -5.92 -4.09 6.59
C ALA A 79 -5.77 -2.60 6.93
N THR A 80 -5.90 -1.73 5.92
CA THR A 80 -5.75 -0.28 6.11
C THR A 80 -7.11 0.37 6.25
N LYS A 81 -7.41 0.89 7.44
CA LYS A 81 -8.59 1.71 7.71
C LYS A 81 -8.19 3.16 7.95
N PHE A 82 -9.05 4.10 7.60
CA PHE A 82 -8.83 5.53 7.89
C PHE A 82 -9.75 5.96 9.02
N CYS A 83 -9.20 6.64 10.03
CA CYS A 83 -10.00 7.13 11.14
C CYS A 83 -10.79 8.39 10.72
N THR A 84 -12.11 8.38 10.91
CA THR A 84 -13.01 9.52 10.65
C THR A 84 -12.67 10.76 11.48
N ALA A 85 -12.15 10.57 12.70
CA ALA A 85 -11.90 11.68 13.63
C ALA A 85 -10.56 12.41 13.43
N CYS A 86 -9.52 11.73 12.92
CA CYS A 86 -8.20 12.35 12.72
C CYS A 86 -7.69 12.26 11.27
N GLY A 87 -8.40 11.55 10.39
CA GLY A 87 -8.06 11.39 8.97
C GLY A 87 -6.76 10.62 8.69
N ARG A 88 -6.17 9.98 9.70
CA ARG A 88 -4.95 9.16 9.56
C ARG A 88 -5.28 7.70 9.29
N ALA A 89 -4.38 7.05 8.57
CA ALA A 89 -4.44 5.61 8.34
C ALA A 89 -4.05 4.84 9.62
N THR A 90 -4.83 3.82 9.96
CA THR A 90 -4.51 2.81 10.95
C THR A 90 -4.44 1.47 10.22
N ARG A 91 -3.30 0.80 10.37
CA ARG A 91 -3.05 -0.50 9.74
C ARG A 91 -3.06 -1.56 10.83
N VAL A 92 -3.85 -2.61 10.62
CA VAL A 92 -3.80 -3.80 11.48
C VAL A 92 -3.02 -4.92 10.82
N PRO A 93 -2.29 -5.74 11.58
CA PRO A 93 -1.67 -6.95 11.06
C PRO A 93 -2.74 -7.87 10.44
N PHE A 94 -2.38 -8.54 9.34
CA PHE A 94 -3.31 -9.35 8.53
C PHE A 94 -4.07 -10.43 9.30
N PHE A 95 -3.53 -10.89 10.44
CA PHE A 95 -4.08 -11.96 11.28
C PHE A 95 -4.65 -11.47 12.61
N MET A 96 -4.73 -10.17 12.85
CA MET A 96 -5.27 -9.60 14.09
C MET A 96 -6.70 -9.11 13.90
N LYS A 97 -7.44 -9.06 15.02
CA LYS A 97 -8.78 -8.46 15.07
C LYS A 97 -8.73 -7.01 14.55
N PRO A 98 -9.76 -6.54 13.84
CA PRO A 98 -9.82 -5.17 13.36
C PRO A 98 -9.64 -4.18 14.53
N ALA A 99 -8.83 -3.14 14.30
CA ALA A 99 -8.53 -2.17 15.34
C ALA A 99 -9.80 -1.39 15.70
N GLU A 100 -10.21 -1.51 16.96
CA GLU A 100 -11.36 -0.77 17.51
C GLU A 100 -11.02 0.71 17.73
N LYS A 101 -9.73 1.05 17.88
CA LYS A 101 -9.25 2.40 18.17
C LYS A 101 -8.18 2.84 17.17
N CYS A 102 -8.15 4.13 16.88
CA CYS A 102 -7.11 4.71 16.03
C CYS A 102 -5.76 4.72 16.75
N SER A 103 -4.72 4.23 16.09
CA SER A 103 -3.34 4.23 16.59
C SER A 103 -2.79 5.63 16.91
N HIS A 104 -3.37 6.69 16.35
CA HIS A 104 -2.92 8.07 16.53
C HIS A 104 -3.74 8.88 17.53
N CYS A 105 -5.06 8.86 17.40
CA CYS A 105 -5.93 9.70 18.24
C CYS A 105 -6.68 8.93 19.32
N GLN A 106 -6.52 7.60 19.39
CA GLN A 106 -7.16 6.71 20.37
C GLN A 106 -8.70 6.74 20.38
N LYS A 107 -9.33 7.50 19.46
CA LYS A 107 -10.78 7.52 19.23
C LYS A 107 -11.23 6.23 18.53
N PRO A 108 -12.49 5.82 18.72
CA PRO A 108 -13.02 4.63 18.06
C PRO A 108 -12.91 4.76 16.54
N LEU A 109 -12.45 3.70 15.88
CA LEU A 109 -12.61 3.54 14.44
C LEU A 109 -14.07 3.14 14.18
N SER A 110 -14.99 4.10 14.31
CA SER A 110 -16.35 3.90 13.80
C SER A 110 -16.24 3.80 12.28
N ASP A 111 -16.69 2.67 11.72
CA ASP A 111 -16.71 2.45 10.26
C ASP A 111 -17.53 3.50 9.52
#